data_AF-A0A3M5U7J5-F1
#
_entry.id   AF-A0A3M5U7J5-F1
#
_cell.length_a   1.000
_cell.length_b   1.000
_cell.length_c   1.000
_cell.angle_alpha   90.00
_cell.angle_beta   90.00
_cell.angle_gamma   90.00
#
_symmetry.space_group_name_H-M   'P 1'
#
loop_
_entity.id
_entity.type
_entity.pdbx_description
1 polymer ?
#
loop_
_entity_poly.entity_id
_entity_poly.type
_entity_poly.pdbx_seq_one_letter_code
_entity_poly.pdbx_strand_id
1 'polypeptide(L)' 'QYLLARRLARAQTLLRSSSLPLGEVALRCGFSSASHFNQRFRQAMGATPGEYRQALRA' A
#
# COMPACT_ATOMS: atom_id res chain seq x y z
N GLN A 1 0.27 4.29 17.16
CA GLN A 1 1.01 3.26 16.39
C GLN A 1 0.12 2.20 15.72
N TYR A 2 -1.04 1.84 16.30
CA TYR A 2 -1.95 0.82 15.74
C TYR A 2 -2.63 1.18 14.40
N LEU A 3 -2.98 2.45 14.19
CA LEU A 3 -3.71 2.88 12.98
C LEU A 3 -2.88 2.69 11.71
N LEU A 4 -1.60 3.09 11.72
CA LEU A 4 -0.73 2.96 10.55
C LEU A 4 -0.57 1.48 10.15
N ALA A 5 -0.32 0.59 11.12
CA ALA A 5 -0.22 -0.84 10.87
C ALA A 5 -1.50 -1.40 10.23
N ARG A 6 -2.68 -1.02 10.73
CA ARG A 6 -3.97 -1.42 10.12
C ARG A 6 -4.14 -0.89 8.69
N ARG A 7 -3.76 0.35 8.42
CA ARG A 7 -3.80 0.94 7.07
C ARG A 7 -2.91 0.18 6.10
N LEU A 8 -1.69 -0.16 6.53
CA LEU A 8 -0.73 -0.92 5.73
C LEU A 8 -1.17 -2.37 5.51
N ALA A 9 -1.74 -3.04 6.52
CA ALA A 9 -2.32 -4.37 6.37
C ALA A 9 -3.48 -4.37 5.35
N ARG A 10 -4.35 -3.36 5.40
CA ARG A 10 -5.42 -3.18 4.41
C ARG A 10 -4.85 -2.93 3.00
N ALA A 11 -3.81 -2.12 2.89
CA ALA A 11 -3.15 -1.85 1.61
C ALA A 11 -2.60 -3.14 1.00
N GLN A 12 -1.90 -3.96 1.77
CA GLN A 12 -1.41 -5.26 1.30
C GLN A 12 -2.53 -6.15 0.77
N THR A 13 -3.66 -6.24 1.48
CA THR A 13 -4.83 -7.01 1.01
C THR A 13 -5.33 -6.48 -0.33
N LEU A 14 -5.52 -5.16 -0.47
CA LEU A 14 -5.97 -4.56 -1.73
C LEU A 14 -4.96 -4.74 -2.87
N LEU A 15 -3.65 -4.68 -2.59
CA LEU A 15 -2.61 -4.91 -3.59
C LEU A 15 -2.60 -6.35 -4.10
N ARG A 16 -2.94 -7.33 -3.25
CA ARG A 16 -3.05 -8.75 -3.61
C ARG A 16 -4.36 -9.09 -4.32
N SER A 17 -5.47 -8.52 -3.88
CA SER A 17 -6.81 -8.95 -4.31
C SER A 17 -7.44 -8.08 -5.39
N SER A 18 -6.77 -7.03 -5.86
CA SER A 18 -7.35 -6.09 -6.83
C SER A 18 -6.33 -5.49 -7.80
N SER A 19 -6.84 -4.95 -8.90
CA SER A 19 -6.08 -4.20 -9.91
C SER A 19 -6.17 -2.67 -9.71
N LEU A 20 -6.68 -2.19 -8.57
CA LEU A 20 -6.91 -0.77 -8.31
C LEU A 20 -5.65 0.08 -8.54
N PRO A 21 -5.75 1.30 -9.09
CA PRO A 21 -4.62 2.22 -9.16
C PRO A 21 -4.00 2.46 -7.78
N LEU A 22 -2.67 2.64 -7.68
CA LEU A 22 -1.99 2.79 -6.40
C LEU A 22 -2.48 4.01 -5.59
N GLY A 23 -2.84 5.10 -6.28
CA GLY A 23 -3.45 6.27 -5.66
C GLY A 23 -4.79 5.94 -5.00
N GLU A 24 -5.63 5.14 -5.65
CA GLU A 24 -6.91 4.69 -5.10
C GLU A 24 -6.73 3.78 -3.89
N VAL A 25 -5.71 2.90 -3.92
CA VAL A 25 -5.34 2.08 -2.74
C VAL A 25 -4.94 2.97 -1.57
N ALA A 26 -4.15 4.03 -1.82
CA ALA A 26 -3.75 4.98 -0.78
C ALA A 26 -4.98 5.65 -0.12
N LEU A 27 -5.89 6.18 -0.93
CA LEU A 27 -7.12 6.83 -0.46
C LEU A 27 -8.00 5.87 0.34
N ARG A 28 -8.24 4.65 -0.16
CA ARG A 28 -9.04 3.62 0.54
C ARG A 28 -8.42 3.15 1.86
N CYS A 29 -7.10 3.27 1.98
CA CYS A 29 -6.39 2.98 3.22
C CYS A 29 -6.28 4.20 4.14
N GLY A 30 -6.87 5.35 3.79
CA GLY A 30 -6.91 6.55 4.62
C GLY A 30 -5.61 7.36 4.61
N PHE A 31 -4.77 7.22 3.57
CA PHE A 31 -3.65 8.12 3.35
C PHE A 31 -4.12 9.36 2.60
N SER A 32 -3.60 10.53 2.99
CA SER A 32 -3.92 11.82 2.36
C SER A 32 -3.19 12.04 1.03
N SER A 33 -2.14 11.27 0.75
CA SER A 33 -1.41 11.34 -0.52
C SER A 33 -0.74 10.02 -0.88
N ALA A 34 -0.54 9.80 -2.17
CA ALA A 34 0.20 8.64 -2.69
C ALA A 34 1.67 8.65 -2.25
N SER A 35 2.31 9.83 -2.16
CA SER A 35 3.69 9.97 -1.71
C SER A 35 3.87 9.53 -0.25
N HIS A 36 2.97 9.94 0.64
CA HIS A 36 2.99 9.52 2.06
C HIS A 36 2.75 8.02 2.19
N PHE A 37 1.80 7.48 1.44
CA PHE A 37 1.56 6.04 1.36
C PHE A 37 2.80 5.28 0.89
N ASN A 38 3.41 5.66 -0.23
CA ASN A 38 4.62 5.03 -0.77
C ASN A 38 5.75 5.01 0.25
N GLN A 39 6.02 6.13 0.90
CA GLN A 39 7.08 6.22 1.91
C GLN A 39 6.82 5.28 3.09
N ARG A 40 5.59 5.30 3.65
CA ARG A 40 5.24 4.48 4.81
C ARG A 40 5.18 3.00 4.48
N PHE A 41 4.70 2.65 3.29
CA PHE A 41 4.65 1.27 2.84
C PHE A 41 6.06 0.72 2.63
N ARG A 42 6.95 1.47 1.96
CA ARG A 42 8.36 1.08 1.80
C ARG A 42 9.08 0.91 3.13
N GLN A 43 8.88 1.82 4.09
CA GLN A 43 9.45 1.71 5.43
C GLN A 43 9.02 0.43 6.17
N ALA A 44 7.78 -0.02 5.96
CA ALA A 44 7.24 -1.20 6.64
C ALA A 44 7.47 -2.52 5.90
N MET A 45 7.49 -2.50 4.57
CA MET A 45 7.50 -3.69 3.72
C MET A 45 8.80 -3.90 2.94
N GLY A 46 9.75 -2.95 3.00
CA GLY A 46 11.02 -3.00 2.28
C GLY A 46 10.93 -2.65 0.78
N ALA A 47 9.73 -2.59 0.21
CA ALA A 47 9.47 -2.26 -1.19
C ALA A 47 8.31 -1.28 -1.34
N THR A 48 8.25 -0.55 -2.45
CA THR A 48 7.10 0.31 -2.76
C THR A 48 5.85 -0.54 -3.04
N PRO A 49 4.63 0.01 -2.89
CA PRO A 49 3.37 -0.65 -3.27
C PRO A 49 3.37 -1.19 -4.71
N GLY A 50 4.01 -0.49 -5.64
CA GLY A 50 4.12 -0.90 -7.04
C GLY A 50 5.01 -2.13 -7.22
N GLU A 51 6.24 -2.07 -6.68
CA GLU A 51 7.17 -3.21 -6.67
C GLU A 51 6.57 -4.43 -5.96
N TYR A 52 5.92 -4.22 -4.82
CA TYR A 52 5.22 -5.27 -4.08
C TYR A 52 4.13 -5.94 -4.93
N ARG A 53 3.33 -5.15 -5.66
CA ARG A 53 2.30 -5.70 -6.56
C ARG A 53 2.91 -6.43 -7.75
N GLN A 54 4.00 -5.91 -8.31
CA GLN A 54 4.69 -6.54 -9.43
C GLN A 54 5.27 -7.90 -9.03
N ALA A 55 5.88 -7.99 -7.84
CA ALA A 55 6.41 -9.24 -7.30
C ALA A 55 5.35 -10.31 -7.06
N LEU A 56 4.08 -9.93 -6.83
CA LEU A 56 2.96 -10.86 -6.69
C LEU A 56 2.41 -11.39 -8.02
N ARG A 57 2.79 -10.76 -9.14
CA ARG A 57 2.34 -11.11 -10.50
C ARG A 57 3.41 -11.85 -11.30
N ALA A 58 4.64 -11.87 -10.80
CA ALA A 58 5.74 -12.70 -11.30
C ALA A 58 5.56 -14.13 -10.82
#